data_AF-A0AAV0Q9B7-F1
#
_entry.id   AF-A0AAV0Q9B7-F1
#
_cell.length_a   1.000
_cell.length_b   1.000
_cell.length_c   1.000
_cell.angle_alpha   90.00
_cell.angle_beta   90.00
_cell.angle_gamma   90.00
#
_symmetry.space_group_name_H-M   'P 1'
#
loop_
_entity.id
_entity.type
_entity.pdbx_description
1 polymer ?
#
loop_
_entity_poly.entity_id
_entity_poly.type
_entity_poly.pdbx_seq_one_letter_code
_entity_poly.pdbx_strand_id
1 'polypeptide(L)'
;MEAKLGKFFESVTNFFTGGDQIPSCDRDIVAGCEQEVREAQEGSNEELKNECIMRLSWALVHSKQPEDVQRGIAMLEFAFAASLGTNTSPLKLREKLYLLAVGYYRCSEYARSREVVEECLKVYHPVILTSPPVFPGC
;
A
#
# COMPACT_ATOMS: atom_id res chain seq x y z
N MET A 1 -1.22 -7.19 15.57
CA MET A 1 -1.65 -5.96 14.86
C MET A 1 -1.50 -6.11 13.34
N GLU A 2 -1.94 -7.25 12.82
CA GLU A 2 -2.01 -7.58 11.38
C GLU A 2 -3.40 -8.09 11.00
N ALA A 3 -4.11 -8.71 11.95
CA ALA A 3 -5.43 -9.29 11.74
C ALA A 3 -6.53 -8.29 11.32
N LYS A 4 -6.42 -6.99 11.62
CA LYS A 4 -7.43 -5.99 11.20
C LYS A 4 -7.16 -5.43 9.80
N LEU A 5 -5.89 -5.21 9.47
CA LEU A 5 -5.47 -4.82 8.12
C LEU A 5 -5.64 -6.00 7.15
N GLY A 6 -5.31 -7.21 7.63
CA GLY A 6 -5.62 -8.48 6.99
C GLY A 6 -7.11 -8.65 6.74
N LYS A 7 -7.99 -8.41 7.72
CA LYS A 7 -9.46 -8.45 7.52
C LYS A 7 -9.96 -7.40 6.52
N PHE A 8 -9.37 -6.20 6.49
CA PHE A 8 -9.72 -5.20 5.49
C PHE A 8 -9.28 -5.66 4.10
N PHE A 9 -8.02 -6.09 3.94
CA PHE A 9 -7.52 -6.65 2.69
C PHE A 9 -8.31 -7.89 2.28
N GLU A 10 -8.73 -8.75 3.21
CA GLU A 10 -9.57 -9.93 2.99
C GLU A 10 -10.98 -9.52 2.51
N SER A 11 -11.54 -8.47 3.13
CA SER A 11 -12.82 -7.86 2.73
C SER A 11 -12.75 -7.16 1.37
N VAL A 12 -11.60 -6.61 1.00
CA VAL A 12 -11.36 -6.04 -0.34
C VAL A 12 -11.02 -7.15 -1.34
N THR A 13 -10.36 -8.23 -0.92
CA THR A 13 -9.99 -9.34 -1.79
C THR A 13 -11.16 -10.24 -2.14
N ASN A 14 -12.22 -10.26 -1.32
CA ASN A 14 -13.51 -10.84 -1.70
C ASN A 14 -14.17 -10.11 -2.88
N PHE A 15 -13.61 -8.98 -3.33
CA PHE A 15 -13.96 -8.27 -4.56
C PHE A 15 -13.06 -8.61 -5.77
N PHE A 16 -12.06 -9.50 -5.63
CA PHE A 16 -11.39 -10.13 -6.78
C PHE A 16 -12.29 -11.24 -7.34
N THR A 17 -13.42 -10.86 -7.94
CA THR A 17 -14.21 -11.76 -8.76
C THR A 17 -13.49 -11.96 -10.10
N GLY A 18 -12.41 -12.76 -10.10
CA GLY A 18 -11.86 -13.44 -11.29
C GLY A 18 -11.67 -12.62 -12.58
N GLY A 19 -11.33 -11.34 -12.50
CA GLY A 19 -11.00 -10.50 -13.66
C GLY A 19 -9.65 -9.80 -13.48
N ASP A 20 -8.87 -9.70 -14.55
CA ASP A 20 -7.53 -9.07 -14.61
C ASP A 20 -7.50 -7.55 -14.30
N GLN A 21 -8.53 -7.00 -13.68
CA GLN A 21 -8.65 -5.56 -13.41
C GLN A 21 -8.34 -5.23 -11.96
N ILE A 22 -7.45 -4.24 -11.76
CA ILE A 22 -7.16 -3.64 -10.45
C ILE A 22 -8.48 -3.07 -9.88
N PRO A 23 -8.78 -3.27 -8.59
CA PRO A 23 -9.99 -2.73 -7.98
C PRO A 23 -10.18 -1.24 -8.23
N SER A 24 -11.41 -0.80 -8.45
CA SER A 24 -11.76 0.62 -8.51
C SER A 24 -12.68 0.98 -7.36
N CYS A 25 -12.41 2.11 -6.71
CA CYS A 25 -13.24 2.69 -5.67
C CYS A 25 -14.11 3.83 -6.22
N ASP A 26 -15.32 3.93 -5.68
CA ASP A 26 -16.22 5.05 -5.90
C ASP A 26 -16.02 6.13 -4.84
N ARG A 27 -16.48 7.35 -5.16
CA ARG A 27 -16.28 8.55 -4.34
C ARG A 27 -16.84 8.44 -2.93
N ASP A 28 -17.90 7.66 -2.73
CA ASP A 28 -18.54 7.47 -1.43
C ASP A 28 -17.63 6.72 -0.45
N ILE A 29 -16.79 5.80 -0.95
CA ILE A 29 -15.80 5.08 -0.14
C ILE A 29 -14.70 6.03 0.33
N VAL A 30 -14.22 6.90 -0.57
CA VAL A 30 -13.21 7.92 -0.25
C VAL A 30 -13.74 8.88 0.81
N ALA A 31 -14.97 9.38 0.65
CA ALA A 31 -15.61 10.28 1.61
C ALA A 31 -15.78 9.65 3.00
N GLY A 32 -16.13 8.36 3.06
CA GLY A 32 -16.17 7.60 4.32
C GLY A 32 -14.80 7.51 5.01
N CYS A 33 -13.75 7.19 4.25
CA CYS A 33 -12.39 7.15 4.79
C CYS A 33 -11.87 8.53 5.23
N GLU A 34 -12.21 9.62 4.53
CA GLU A 34 -11.84 10.98 4.93
C GLU A 34 -12.50 11.37 6.26
N GLN A 35 -13.76 10.99 6.44
CA GLN A 35 -14.49 11.19 7.70
C GLN A 35 -13.82 10.41 8.85
N GLU A 36 -13.47 9.14 8.64
CA GLU A 36 -12.75 8.32 9.65
C GLU A 36 -11.42 8.94 10.06
N VAL A 37 -10.64 9.46 9.10
CA VAL A 37 -9.38 10.15 9.40
C VAL A 37 -9.63 11.42 10.21
N ARG A 38 -10.66 12.20 9.89
CA ARG A 38 -11.01 13.42 10.64
C ARG A 38 -11.41 13.11 12.08
N GLU A 39 -12.25 12.09 12.28
CA GLU A 39 -12.65 11.63 13.61
C GLU A 39 -11.46 11.05 14.40
N ALA A 40 -10.57 10.31 13.73
CA ALA A 40 -9.36 9.79 14.35
C ALA A 40 -8.39 10.93 14.73
N GLN A 41 -8.31 12.01 13.94
CA GLN A 41 -7.49 13.19 14.20
C GLN A 41 -7.83 13.85 15.54
N GLU A 42 -9.12 13.92 15.85
CA GLU A 42 -9.69 14.46 17.09
C GLU A 42 -9.44 13.54 18.30
N GLY A 43 -9.14 12.26 18.07
CA GLY A 43 -8.76 11.28 19.09
C GLY A 43 -7.27 11.30 19.50
N SER A 44 -6.98 10.76 20.68
CA SER A 44 -5.61 10.63 21.23
C SER A 44 -4.84 9.39 20.73
N ASN A 45 -5.47 8.51 19.96
CA ASN A 45 -4.87 7.23 19.56
C ASN A 45 -4.12 7.32 18.21
N GLU A 46 -2.80 7.45 18.28
CA GLU A 46 -1.90 7.51 17.12
C GLU A 46 -1.96 6.25 16.23
N GLU A 47 -2.25 5.09 16.83
CA GLU A 47 -2.34 3.83 16.11
C GLU A 47 -3.59 3.76 15.24
N LEU A 48 -4.72 4.24 15.75
CA LEU A 48 -5.96 4.38 14.97
C LEU A 48 -5.80 5.39 13.84
N LYS A 49 -5.07 6.50 14.07
CA LYS A 49 -4.75 7.47 13.01
C LYS A 49 -3.98 6.81 11.87
N ASN A 50 -2.94 6.04 12.20
CA ASN A 50 -2.14 5.32 11.20
C ASN A 50 -2.96 4.30 10.42
N GLU A 51 -3.88 3.58 11.06
CA GLU A 51 -4.79 2.66 10.37
C GLU A 51 -5.76 3.39 9.42
N CYS A 52 -6.36 4.50 9.87
CA CYS A 52 -7.29 5.28 9.04
C CYS A 52 -6.57 5.91 7.85
N ILE A 53 -5.34 6.41 8.03
CA ILE A 53 -4.50 6.93 6.96
C ILE A 53 -4.21 5.83 5.93
N MET A 54 -3.89 4.61 6.36
CA MET A 54 -3.66 3.50 5.42
C MET A 54 -4.92 3.13 4.62
N ARG A 55 -6.11 3.14 5.25
CA ARG A 55 -7.38 2.92 4.54
C ARG A 55 -7.67 4.01 3.53
N LEU A 56 -7.48 5.27 3.92
CA LEU A 56 -7.67 6.41 3.02
C LEU A 56 -6.70 6.35 1.84
N SER A 57 -5.41 6.09 2.09
CA SER A 57 -4.42 5.91 1.04
C SER A 57 -4.81 4.82 0.04
N TRP A 58 -5.35 3.69 0.53
CA TRP A 58 -5.87 2.62 -0.34
C TRP A 58 -7.04 3.12 -1.20
N ALA A 59 -8.05 3.77 -0.59
CA ALA A 59 -9.23 4.25 -1.31
C ALA A 59 -8.87 5.29 -2.38
N LEU A 60 -7.92 6.19 -2.05
CA LEU A 60 -7.43 7.24 -2.95
C LEU A 60 -6.72 6.67 -4.18
N VAL A 61 -5.74 5.78 -4.00
CA VAL A 61 -5.02 5.19 -5.14
C VAL A 61 -5.88 4.25 -5.98
N HIS A 62 -7.05 3.83 -5.48
CA HIS A 62 -8.03 3.07 -6.26
C HIS A 62 -9.20 3.93 -6.77
N SER A 63 -9.22 5.25 -6.55
CA SER A 63 -10.27 6.15 -7.05
C SER A 63 -10.23 6.29 -8.58
N LYS A 64 -11.39 6.52 -9.19
CA LYS A 64 -11.54 6.82 -10.62
C LYS A 64 -11.06 8.23 -10.99
N GLN A 65 -10.96 9.13 -10.01
CA GLN A 65 -10.53 10.51 -10.23
C GLN A 65 -8.99 10.60 -10.15
N PRO A 66 -8.31 11.18 -11.15
CA PRO A 66 -6.86 11.28 -11.15
C PRO A 66 -6.33 12.16 -10.00
N GLU A 67 -7.09 13.14 -9.55
CA GLU A 67 -6.73 14.03 -8.43
C GLU A 67 -6.64 13.26 -7.11
N ASP A 68 -7.58 12.34 -6.87
CA ASP A 68 -7.58 11.47 -5.69
C ASP A 68 -6.38 10.53 -5.72
N VAL A 69 -6.06 9.96 -6.89
CA VAL A 69 -4.92 9.06 -7.05
C VAL A 69 -3.61 9.79 -6.75
N GLN A 70 -3.42 10.99 -7.30
CA GLN A 70 -2.23 11.82 -7.02
C GLN A 70 -2.11 12.16 -5.52
N ARG A 71 -3.23 12.48 -4.86
CA ARG A 71 -3.26 12.74 -3.42
C ARG A 71 -2.87 11.48 -2.62
N GLY A 72 -3.36 10.32 -3.03
CA GLY A 72 -3.01 9.04 -2.44
C GLY A 72 -1.52 8.71 -2.58
N ILE A 73 -0.94 8.96 -3.77
CA ILE A 73 0.52 8.81 -4.02
C ILE A 73 1.31 9.70 -3.07
N ALA A 74 1.00 11.01 -3.00
CA ALA A 74 1.71 11.94 -2.13
C ALA A 74 1.63 11.53 -0.65
N MET A 75 0.46 11.05 -0.20
CA MET A 75 0.29 10.52 1.16
C MET A 75 1.14 9.27 1.41
N LEU A 76 1.21 8.35 0.44
CA LEU A 76 2.00 7.13 0.55
C LEU A 76 3.51 7.40 0.51
N GLU A 77 3.98 8.30 -0.35
CA GLU A 77 5.38 8.73 -0.39
C GLU A 77 5.83 9.35 0.93
N PHE A 78 5.01 10.24 1.50
CA PHE A 78 5.26 10.82 2.81
C PHE A 78 5.29 9.75 3.91
N ALA A 79 4.32 8.85 3.91
CA ALA A 79 4.24 7.75 4.87
C ALA A 79 5.39 6.73 4.70
N PHE A 80 5.93 6.58 3.49
CA PHE A 80 7.07 5.74 3.18
C PHE A 80 8.38 6.36 3.69
N ALA A 81 8.59 7.66 3.41
CA ALA A 81 9.74 8.42 3.91
C ALA A 81 9.80 8.41 5.45
N ALA A 82 8.65 8.55 6.12
CA ALA A 82 8.56 8.44 7.58
C ALA A 82 8.91 7.04 8.10
N SER A 83 8.61 5.98 7.33
CA SER A 83 8.97 4.61 7.73
C SER A 83 10.44 4.25 7.53
N LEU A 84 11.18 4.97 6.68
CA LEU A 84 12.59 4.66 6.38
C LEU A 84 13.53 4.84 7.59
N GLY A 85 13.12 5.61 8.61
CA GLY A 85 13.89 5.86 9.84
C GLY A 85 13.33 5.16 11.08
N THR A 86 12.25 4.39 10.97
CA THR A 86 11.58 3.74 12.10
C THR A 86 11.59 2.22 11.93
N ASN A 87 11.63 1.45 13.03
CA ASN A 87 11.62 -0.02 13.04
C ASN A 87 10.26 -0.59 12.57
N THR A 88 9.89 -0.31 11.32
CA THR A 88 8.65 -0.76 10.72
C THR A 88 8.80 -2.21 10.26
N SER A 89 7.78 -3.02 10.55
CA SER A 89 7.74 -4.42 10.11
C SER A 89 7.85 -4.50 8.58
N PRO A 90 8.64 -5.42 8.02
CA PRO A 90 8.84 -5.54 6.57
C PRO A 90 7.53 -5.77 5.80
N LEU A 91 6.53 -6.40 6.42
CA LEU A 91 5.20 -6.59 5.84
C LEU A 91 4.46 -5.26 5.60
N LYS A 92 4.45 -4.35 6.58
CA LYS A 92 3.86 -3.02 6.43
C LYS A 92 4.58 -2.17 5.37
N LEU A 93 5.90 -2.32 5.26
CA LEU A 93 6.68 -1.64 4.22
C LEU A 93 6.29 -2.15 2.82
N ARG A 94 6.14 -3.48 2.68
CA ARG A 94 5.66 -4.12 1.44
C ARG A 94 4.29 -3.60 1.04
N GLU A 95 3.34 -3.55 1.97
CA GLU A 95 1.98 -3.08 1.69
C GLU A 95 1.97 -1.63 1.18
N LYS A 96 2.76 -0.74 1.80
CA LYS A 96 2.91 0.64 1.32
C LYS A 96 3.50 0.71 -0.08
N LEU A 97 4.57 -0.04 -0.35
CA LEU A 97 5.20 -0.10 -1.68
C LEU A 97 4.23 -0.61 -2.74
N TYR A 98 3.45 -1.65 -2.41
CA TYR A 98 2.42 -2.17 -3.32
C TYR A 98 1.37 -1.08 -3.66
N LEU A 99 0.85 -0.36 -2.67
CA LEU A 99 -0.12 0.71 -2.92
C LEU A 99 0.45 1.86 -3.72
N LEU A 100 1.72 2.20 -3.49
CA LEU A 100 2.43 3.23 -4.25
C LEU A 100 2.59 2.82 -5.72
N ALA A 101 2.96 1.55 -5.97
CA ALA A 101 3.04 1.00 -7.32
C ALA A 101 1.70 1.04 -8.07
N VAL A 102 0.60 0.73 -7.39
CA VAL A 102 -0.76 0.84 -7.95
C VAL A 102 -1.10 2.29 -8.31
N GLY A 103 -0.78 3.24 -7.42
CA GLY A 103 -0.95 4.66 -7.68
C GLY A 103 -0.25 5.10 -8.98
N TYR A 104 1.05 4.82 -9.10
CA TYR A 104 1.80 5.17 -10.32
C TYR A 104 1.26 4.47 -11.58
N TYR A 105 0.82 3.22 -11.47
CA TYR A 105 0.21 2.51 -12.59
C TYR A 105 -1.04 3.24 -13.11
N ARG A 106 -1.90 3.70 -12.21
CA ARG A 106 -3.12 4.45 -12.57
C ARG A 106 -2.84 5.85 -13.09
N CYS A 107 -1.76 6.48 -12.65
CA CYS A 107 -1.27 7.74 -13.22
C CYS A 107 -0.50 7.57 -14.54
N SER A 108 -0.44 6.35 -15.10
CA SER A 108 0.30 6.02 -16.33
C SER A 108 1.84 6.22 -16.22
N GLU A 109 2.36 6.29 -15.00
CA GLU A 109 3.80 6.35 -14.71
C GLU A 109 4.39 4.94 -14.59
N TYR A 110 4.31 4.16 -15.68
CA TYR A 110 4.65 2.74 -15.66
C TYR A 110 6.11 2.44 -15.28
N ALA A 111 7.05 3.31 -15.66
CA ALA A 111 8.46 3.15 -15.31
C ALA A 111 8.66 3.18 -13.79
N ARG A 112 8.08 4.18 -13.12
CA ARG A 112 8.12 4.30 -11.65
C ARG A 112 7.36 3.18 -10.95
N SER A 113 6.18 2.82 -11.47
CA SER A 113 5.42 1.68 -10.95
C SER A 113 6.28 0.41 -10.95
N ARG A 114 7.00 0.13 -12.04
CA ARG A 114 7.90 -1.02 -12.14
C ARG A 114 9.04 -0.98 -11.13
N GLU A 115 9.72 0.17 -11.00
CA GLU A 115 10.80 0.36 -10.02
C GLU A 115 10.32 0.08 -8.59
N VAL A 116 9.14 0.59 -8.21
CA VAL A 116 8.56 0.37 -6.89
C VAL A 116 8.18 -1.10 -6.67
N VAL A 117 7.68 -1.80 -7.69
CA VAL A 117 7.40 -3.24 -7.61
C VAL A 117 8.70 -4.04 -7.42
N GLU A 118 9.78 -3.68 -8.11
CA GLU A 118 11.08 -4.32 -7.92
C GLU A 118 11.57 -4.16 -6.47
N GLU A 119 11.45 -2.97 -5.89
CA GLU A 119 11.74 -2.75 -4.46
C GLU A 119 10.82 -3.57 -3.54
N CYS A 120 9.52 -3.64 -3.85
CA CYS A 120 8.56 -4.46 -3.11
C CYS A 120 8.94 -5.95 -3.10
N LEU A 121 9.46 -6.47 -4.22
CA LEU A 121 9.94 -7.84 -4.33
C LEU A 121 11.25 -8.08 -3.56
N LYS A 122 12.14 -7.09 -3.47
CA LYS A 122 13.37 -7.18 -2.66
C LYS A 122 13.07 -7.38 -1.17
N VAL A 123 11.94 -6.89 -0.67
CA VAL A 123 11.50 -7.11 0.72
C VAL A 123 11.24 -8.60 1.03
N TYR A 124 10.91 -9.44 0.02
CA TYR A 124 10.80 -10.91 0.16
C TYR A 124 12.15 -11.63 0.03
N HIS A 125 13.12 -10.97 -0.60
CA HIS A 125 14.39 -11.56 -0.99
C HIS A 125 15.55 -11.51 0.05
N PRO A 126 15.43 -11.07 1.32
CA PRO A 126 16.54 -11.28 2.27
C PRO A 126 16.80 -12.77 2.56
N VAL A 127 15.85 -13.66 2.25
CA VAL A 127 15.96 -15.11 2.56
C VAL A 127 16.69 -15.91 1.46
N ILE A 128 16.76 -15.41 0.22
CA ILE A 128 17.34 -16.18 -0.91
C ILE A 128 18.80 -15.78 -1.20
N LEU A 129 19.28 -14.61 -0.78
CA LEU A 129 20.67 -14.16 -1.06
C LEU A 129 21.73 -14.63 -0.04
N THR A 130 21.36 -15.35 1.02
CA THR A 130 22.36 -15.92 1.95
C THR A 130 22.86 -17.31 1.56
N SER A 131 22.36 -17.87 0.46
CA SER A 131 22.88 -19.13 -0.08
C SER A 131 23.74 -18.85 -1.31
N PRO A 132 25.08 -18.99 -1.26
CA PRO A 132 25.88 -18.95 -2.47
C PRO A 132 25.42 -20.08 -3.42
N PRO A 133 25.45 -19.87 -4.75
CA PRO A 133 25.18 -20.94 -5.70
C PRO A 133 26.21 -22.05 -5.50
N VAL A 134 25.78 -23.17 -4.92
CA VAL A 134 26.56 -24.40 -4.94
C VAL A 134 26.47 -24.93 -6.37
N PHE A 135 27.44 -24.57 -7.20
CA PHE A 135 27.68 -25.25 -8.47
C PHE A 135 28.11 -26.68 -8.13
N PRO A 136 27.39 -27.73 -8.58
CA PRO A 136 27.91 -29.08 -8.47
C PRO A 136 29.13 -29.15 -9.39
N GLY A 137 30.30 -29.39 -8.79
CA GLY A 137 31.55 -29.59 -9.52
C GLY A 137 31.46 -30.79 -10.47
N CYS A 138 32.20 -30.68 -11.58
CA CYS A 138 32.53 -31.77 -12.49
C CYS A 138 33.21 -32.95 -11.76
#